data_AF-A0A1H8T921-F1
#
_entry.id   AF-A0A1H8T921-F1
#
_cell.length_a   1.000
_cell.length_b   1.000
_cell.length_c   1.000
_cell.angle_alpha   90.00
_cell.angle_beta   90.00
_cell.angle_gamma   90.00
#
_symmetry.space_group_name_H-M   'P 1'
#
loop_
_entity.id
_entity.type
_entity.pdbx_description
1 polymer ?
#
loop_
_entity_poly.entity_id
_entity_poly.type
_entity_poly.pdbx_seq_one_letter_code
_entity_poly.pdbx_strand_id
1 'polypeptide(L)'
;MELGSPESFTRLGTLGVEEEFYIVDDTGRPTSGIDDLVYGDDDPPEPLVGRLDHELFQFTIETQTPLIERLDDASEAISSVRDALVEHAENHGYRIAGAGLHPMAKWRELDHAQKDRYRAQLDRIQYPQHRNTTAGFHVHVGVDDADKATWIANELRWYLPPMLALSANSPYWNGFDTGLQSARAKIFEGLPNTGMPTAFEDFEAFQRFERRMVELGSINDRGELWYDVRPHTGHGTVEVRTPDGQSDPEVVFAFVEYVHALVMDLAERYEDGESGTDIRRELLDENKWRAMRYGREASFVDQSSEETVDLATFVDDECDRLGVSGLRDLFDRESGAERQRRIHDDEGVDALCRSVLL
;
A
#
# COMPACT_ATOMS: atom_id res chain seq x y z
N MET A 1 8.85 21.20 12.02
CA MET A 1 7.81 20.45 11.30
C MET A 1 7.91 20.89 9.86
N GLU A 2 8.44 20.02 9.01
CA GLU A 2 8.51 20.27 7.57
C GLU A 2 7.13 20.05 6.98
N LEU A 3 6.41 21.16 6.75
CA LEU A 3 5.25 21.14 5.87
C LEU A 3 5.76 20.99 4.43
N GLY A 4 5.05 20.26 3.60
CA GLY A 4 5.48 20.14 2.21
C GLY A 4 5.21 21.39 1.39
N SER A 5 5.91 21.46 0.26
CA SER A 5 5.89 22.62 -0.63
C SER A 5 5.25 22.24 -1.97
N PRO A 6 4.42 23.12 -2.57
CA PRO A 6 4.01 22.96 -3.96
C PRO A 6 5.21 22.90 -4.92
N GLU A 7 6.36 23.46 -4.53
CA GLU A 7 7.60 23.43 -5.32
C GLU A 7 8.22 22.03 -5.45
N SER A 8 7.72 21.03 -4.72
CA SER A 8 8.19 19.65 -4.85
C SER A 8 7.65 18.99 -6.13
N PHE A 9 6.49 19.43 -6.62
CA PHE A 9 5.80 18.87 -7.78
C PHE A 9 6.45 19.41 -9.06
N THR A 10 7.41 18.66 -9.61
CA THR A 10 8.26 19.15 -10.71
C THR A 10 8.54 18.12 -11.80
N ARG A 11 8.18 16.85 -11.58
CA ARG A 11 8.58 15.73 -12.45
C ARG A 11 7.40 14.80 -12.66
N LEU A 12 6.77 14.88 -13.82
CA LEU A 12 5.69 13.98 -14.19
C LEU A 12 6.24 12.60 -14.63
N GLY A 13 5.62 11.52 -14.13
CA GLY A 13 5.84 10.14 -14.62
C GLY A 13 7.03 9.39 -14.00
N THR A 14 7.82 10.01 -13.12
CA THR A 14 8.82 9.25 -12.36
C THR A 14 8.16 8.36 -11.32
N LEU A 15 8.79 7.25 -10.95
CA LEU A 15 8.21 6.24 -10.07
C LEU A 15 9.04 6.03 -8.80
N GLY A 16 8.35 5.64 -7.73
CA GLY A 16 8.94 5.07 -6.52
C GLY A 16 7.99 4.03 -5.94
N VAL A 17 8.52 2.93 -5.43
CA VAL A 17 7.74 1.87 -4.81
C VAL A 17 8.26 1.62 -3.40
N GLU A 18 7.34 1.60 -2.44
CA GLU A 18 7.60 1.21 -1.07
C GLU A 18 6.92 -0.14 -0.81
N GLU A 19 7.62 -1.07 -0.16
CA GLU A 19 7.07 -2.38 0.16
C GLU A 19 7.34 -2.74 1.63
N GLU A 20 6.28 -3.10 2.34
CA GLU A 20 6.34 -3.57 3.72
C GLU A 20 6.33 -5.11 3.76
N PHE A 21 7.23 -5.70 4.54
CA PHE A 21 7.37 -7.15 4.69
C PHE A 21 7.45 -7.57 6.16
N TYR A 22 7.37 -8.87 6.38
CA TYR A 22 7.53 -9.49 7.68
C TYR A 22 8.84 -10.27 7.80
N ILE A 23 9.58 -10.02 8.87
CA ILE A 23 10.70 -10.84 9.32
C ILE A 23 10.13 -12.09 9.97
N VAL A 24 10.58 -13.26 9.49
CA VAL A 24 10.13 -14.56 9.98
C VAL A 24 11.32 -15.50 10.21
N ASP A 25 11.11 -16.50 11.07
CA ASP A 25 12.07 -17.58 11.29
C ASP A 25 12.07 -18.60 10.13
N ASP A 26 12.92 -19.63 10.22
CA ASP A 26 13.03 -20.73 9.23
C ASP A 26 11.71 -21.50 9.00
N THR A 27 10.75 -21.38 9.93
CA THR A 27 9.43 -22.02 9.84
C THR A 27 8.35 -21.07 9.30
N GLY A 28 8.72 -19.85 8.94
CA GLY A 28 7.81 -18.80 8.49
C GLY A 28 6.95 -18.22 9.61
N ARG A 29 7.45 -18.21 10.86
CA ARG A 29 6.74 -17.56 11.98
C ARG A 29 7.32 -16.17 12.26
N PRO A 30 6.48 -15.16 12.58
CA PRO A 30 6.95 -13.82 12.89
C PRO A 30 7.98 -13.81 14.00
N THR A 31 9.08 -13.09 13.78
CA THR A 31 10.16 -12.95 14.75
C THR A 31 10.73 -11.54 14.72
N SER A 32 11.14 -11.02 15.87
CA SER A 32 11.80 -9.72 15.96
C SER A 32 13.19 -9.80 15.34
N GLY A 33 13.48 -8.90 14.40
CA GLY A 33 14.79 -8.86 13.73
C GLY A 33 15.24 -7.48 13.26
N ILE A 34 14.48 -6.40 13.55
CA ILE A 34 14.87 -5.05 13.14
C ILE A 34 16.21 -4.60 13.77
N ASP A 35 16.53 -5.10 14.96
CA ASP A 35 17.78 -4.76 15.65
C ASP A 35 19.00 -5.27 14.89
N ASP A 36 18.87 -6.42 14.21
CA ASP A 36 19.94 -7.00 13.40
C ASP A 36 19.92 -6.45 11.98
N LEU A 37 18.75 -6.35 11.34
CA LEU A 37 18.65 -5.98 9.92
C LEU A 37 18.77 -4.47 9.66
N VAL A 38 18.37 -3.63 10.61
CA VAL A 38 18.30 -2.16 10.46
C VAL A 38 19.30 -1.44 11.36
N TYR A 39 19.54 -1.94 12.58
CA TYR A 39 20.45 -1.34 13.56
C TYR A 39 21.73 -2.13 13.82
N GLY A 40 21.94 -3.21 13.07
CA GLY A 40 23.10 -4.08 13.21
C GLY A 40 24.41 -3.35 12.92
N ASP A 41 25.51 -4.03 13.23
CA ASP A 41 26.86 -3.51 12.93
C ASP A 41 27.18 -3.54 11.42
N ASP A 42 26.46 -4.35 10.64
CA ASP A 42 26.60 -4.46 9.19
C ASP A 42 25.61 -3.51 8.49
N ASP A 43 26.14 -2.58 7.69
CA ASP A 43 25.31 -1.68 6.87
C ASP A 43 24.48 -2.50 5.87
N PRO A 44 23.19 -2.15 5.63
CA PRO A 44 22.39 -2.78 4.58
C PRO A 44 23.12 -2.69 3.22
N PRO A 45 23.15 -3.75 2.41
CA PRO A 45 23.82 -3.73 1.11
C PRO A 45 23.12 -2.78 0.13
N GLU A 46 23.79 -2.37 -0.95
CA GLU A 46 23.09 -1.73 -2.07
C GLU A 46 22.11 -2.73 -2.72
N PRO A 47 20.91 -2.32 -3.17
CA PRO A 47 20.38 -0.94 -3.19
C PRO A 47 19.67 -0.49 -1.90
N LEU A 48 19.71 -1.26 -0.81
CA LEU A 48 19.01 -1.00 0.45
C LEU A 48 19.61 0.11 1.31
N VAL A 49 20.85 0.56 1.02
CA VAL A 49 21.50 1.66 1.75
C VAL A 49 20.60 2.89 1.80
N GLY A 50 20.16 3.27 3.00
CA GLY A 50 19.25 4.40 3.23
C GLY A 50 17.83 4.20 2.71
N ARG A 51 17.45 2.95 2.36
CA ARG A 51 16.14 2.56 1.81
C ARG A 51 15.54 1.33 2.51
N LEU A 52 16.12 0.92 3.63
CA LEU A 52 15.57 -0.08 4.54
C LEU A 52 15.24 0.63 5.86
N ASP A 53 13.96 0.68 6.20
CA ASP A 53 13.47 1.16 7.51
C ASP A 53 12.62 0.07 8.16
N HIS A 54 12.05 0.37 9.31
CA HIS A 54 11.16 -0.51 10.04
C HIS A 54 9.89 0.21 10.44
N GLU A 55 8.90 -0.61 10.80
CA GLU A 55 7.62 -0.16 11.31
C GLU A 55 7.49 -0.30 12.84
N LEU A 56 6.31 0.01 13.37
CA LEU A 56 6.02 -0.08 14.80
C LEU A 56 6.41 -1.44 15.41
N PHE A 57 6.11 -2.53 14.72
CA PHE A 57 6.40 -3.88 15.21
C PHE A 57 7.81 -4.30 14.80
N GLN A 58 8.54 -4.93 15.72
CA GLN A 58 9.94 -5.33 15.50
C GLN A 58 10.16 -6.45 14.47
N PHE A 59 9.07 -6.98 13.91
CA PHE A 59 9.09 -7.97 12.83
C PHE A 59 8.66 -7.37 11.49
N THR A 60 8.42 -6.06 11.39
CA THR A 60 7.97 -5.41 10.15
C THR A 60 9.06 -4.48 9.63
N ILE A 61 9.42 -4.66 8.36
CA ILE A 61 10.42 -3.87 7.65
C ILE A 61 9.81 -3.25 6.41
N GLU A 62 10.32 -2.09 6.03
CA GLU A 62 9.91 -1.38 4.82
C GLU A 62 11.15 -1.22 3.93
N THR A 63 10.98 -1.49 2.64
CA THR A 63 11.97 -1.19 1.62
C THR A 63 11.46 -0.17 0.63
N GLN A 64 12.37 0.62 0.08
CA GLN A 64 12.06 1.61 -0.94
C GLN A 64 12.92 1.39 -2.17
N THR A 65 12.35 1.52 -3.36
CA THR A 65 13.14 1.54 -4.59
C THR A 65 13.97 2.83 -4.66
N PRO A 66 15.12 2.82 -5.36
CA PRO A 66 15.66 4.05 -5.93
C PRO A 66 14.59 4.77 -6.79
N LEU A 67 14.85 6.04 -7.11
CA LEU A 67 14.01 6.75 -8.06
C LEU A 67 14.05 6.04 -9.42
N ILE A 68 12.89 5.64 -9.91
CA ILE A 68 12.72 4.99 -11.20
C ILE A 68 12.34 6.06 -12.22
N GLU A 69 13.20 6.26 -13.22
CA GLU A 69 13.04 7.30 -14.24
C GLU A 69 12.04 6.92 -15.34
N ARG A 70 11.88 5.62 -15.60
CA ARG A 70 11.01 5.08 -16.64
C ARG A 70 10.33 3.80 -16.16
N LEU A 71 9.07 3.60 -16.56
CA LEU A 71 8.32 2.39 -16.24
C LEU A 71 9.05 1.10 -16.65
N ASP A 72 9.77 1.11 -17.78
CA ASP A 72 10.54 -0.03 -18.28
C ASP A 72 11.59 -0.54 -17.27
N ASP A 73 12.09 0.34 -16.40
CA ASP A 73 13.12 0.03 -15.39
C ASP A 73 12.51 -0.47 -14.07
N ALA A 74 11.18 -0.38 -13.89
CA ALA A 74 10.52 -0.63 -12.62
C ALA A 74 10.63 -2.09 -12.17
N SER A 75 10.45 -3.05 -13.08
CA SER A 75 10.52 -4.48 -12.75
C SER A 75 11.91 -4.87 -12.21
N GLU A 76 12.99 -4.41 -12.86
CA GLU A 76 14.36 -4.70 -12.42
C GLU A 76 14.67 -4.04 -11.07
N ALA A 77 14.21 -2.79 -10.87
CA ALA A 77 14.42 -2.08 -9.60
C ALA A 77 13.72 -2.78 -8.42
N ILE A 78 12.46 -3.20 -8.60
CA ILE A 78 11.68 -3.92 -7.57
C ILE A 78 12.34 -5.26 -7.25
N SER A 79 12.67 -6.07 -8.25
CA SER A 79 13.34 -7.36 -8.05
C SER A 79 14.69 -7.21 -7.36
N SER A 80 15.50 -6.23 -7.76
CA SER A 80 16.83 -6.02 -7.16
C SER A 80 16.77 -5.64 -5.68
N VAL A 81 15.79 -4.84 -5.28
CA VAL A 81 15.56 -4.47 -3.86
C VAL A 81 15.10 -5.69 -3.05
N ARG A 82 14.14 -6.46 -3.59
CA ARG A 82 13.64 -7.68 -2.93
C ARG A 82 14.73 -8.74 -2.78
N ASP A 83 15.53 -8.98 -3.83
CA ASP A 83 16.63 -9.95 -3.80
C ASP A 83 17.68 -9.55 -2.76
N ALA A 84 18.07 -8.28 -2.71
CA ALA A 84 18.99 -7.76 -1.70
C ALA A 84 18.42 -7.88 -0.28
N LEU A 85 17.11 -7.67 -0.10
CA LEU A 85 16.43 -7.83 1.19
C LEU A 85 16.47 -9.27 1.68
N VAL A 86 16.16 -10.21 0.79
CA VAL A 86 16.18 -11.65 1.09
C VAL A 86 17.61 -12.09 1.43
N GLU A 87 18.62 -11.72 0.62
CA GLU A 87 20.02 -12.06 0.89
C GLU A 87 20.50 -11.47 2.23
N HIS A 88 20.18 -10.20 2.49
CA HIS A 88 20.52 -9.55 3.76
C HIS A 88 19.89 -10.26 4.95
N ALA A 89 18.61 -10.61 4.86
CA ALA A 89 17.91 -11.34 5.92
C ALA A 89 18.50 -12.73 6.16
N GLU A 90 18.78 -13.48 5.10
CA GLU A 90 19.36 -14.83 5.19
C GLU A 90 20.76 -14.82 5.81
N ASN A 91 21.58 -13.82 5.50
CA ASN A 91 22.90 -13.64 6.12
C ASN A 91 22.83 -13.40 7.64
N HIS A 92 21.69 -12.90 8.14
CA HIS A 92 21.43 -12.68 9.56
C HIS A 92 20.58 -13.79 10.20
N GLY A 93 20.28 -14.88 9.47
CA GLY A 93 19.51 -16.01 9.98
C GLY A 93 18.00 -15.80 10.02
N TYR A 94 17.49 -14.89 9.20
CA TYR A 94 16.07 -14.61 9.03
C TYR A 94 15.58 -14.96 7.63
N ARG A 95 14.26 -15.07 7.48
CA ARG A 95 13.56 -15.14 6.19
C ARG A 95 12.57 -13.98 6.09
N ILE A 96 12.11 -13.70 4.88
CA ILE A 96 11.16 -12.61 4.61
C ILE A 96 9.84 -13.18 4.08
N ALA A 97 8.72 -12.61 4.54
CA ALA A 97 7.38 -12.95 4.08
C ALA A 97 6.61 -11.71 3.60
N GLY A 98 5.83 -11.85 2.52
CA GLY A 98 4.99 -10.82 1.92
C GLY A 98 3.51 -11.19 1.95
N ALA A 99 2.71 -10.42 2.69
CA ALA A 99 1.25 -10.53 2.75
C ALA A 99 0.66 -9.22 3.30
N GLY A 100 -0.64 -8.98 3.14
CA GLY A 100 -1.27 -7.82 3.79
C GLY A 100 -1.34 -7.95 5.32
N LEU A 101 -1.45 -9.19 5.80
CA LEU A 101 -1.37 -9.61 7.19
C LEU A 101 -0.64 -10.95 7.22
N HIS A 102 0.39 -11.08 8.06
CA HIS A 102 0.99 -12.38 8.27
C HIS A 102 -0.04 -13.34 8.90
N PRO A 103 -0.33 -14.52 8.31
CA PRO A 103 -1.48 -15.33 8.73
C PRO A 103 -1.47 -15.75 10.20
N MET A 104 -0.27 -15.99 10.73
CA MET A 104 -0.05 -16.42 12.11
C MET A 104 0.46 -15.33 13.06
N ALA A 105 0.55 -14.06 12.62
CA ALA A 105 0.94 -12.99 13.52
C ALA A 105 -0.14 -12.75 14.57
N LYS A 106 0.27 -12.79 15.84
CA LYS A 106 -0.57 -12.46 16.98
C LYS A 106 0.00 -11.25 17.68
N TRP A 107 -0.59 -10.09 17.43
CA TRP A 107 -0.06 -8.80 17.88
C TRP A 107 0.23 -8.73 19.40
N ARG A 108 -0.50 -9.47 20.23
CA ARG A 108 -0.28 -9.51 21.70
C ARG A 108 1.00 -10.24 22.12
N GLU A 109 1.57 -11.03 21.24
CA GLU A 109 2.77 -11.85 21.45
C GLU A 109 4.01 -11.22 20.79
N LEU A 110 3.86 -10.08 20.10
CA LEU A 110 4.91 -9.44 19.29
C LEU A 110 5.40 -8.13 19.91
N ASP A 111 6.68 -7.86 19.76
CA ASP A 111 7.33 -6.69 20.34
C ASP A 111 7.13 -5.43 19.49
N HIS A 112 6.99 -4.29 20.16
CA HIS A 112 7.04 -2.97 19.53
C HIS A 112 8.45 -2.39 19.56
N ALA A 113 8.80 -1.64 18.52
CA ALA A 113 9.99 -0.81 18.49
C ALA A 113 9.93 0.26 19.59
N GLN A 114 11.10 0.58 20.16
CA GLN A 114 11.20 1.45 21.34
C GLN A 114 11.55 2.91 21.05
N LYS A 115 11.61 3.32 19.77
CA LYS A 115 11.88 4.72 19.40
C LYS A 115 10.80 5.66 19.93
N ASP A 116 11.18 6.90 20.24
CA ASP A 116 10.27 7.90 20.82
C ASP A 116 9.06 8.18 19.92
N ARG A 117 9.22 8.19 18.59
CA ARG A 117 8.11 8.36 17.63
C ARG A 117 7.00 7.31 17.83
N TYR A 118 7.39 6.04 18.02
CA TYR A 118 6.44 4.94 18.17
C TYR A 118 5.80 4.91 19.54
N ARG A 119 6.55 5.25 20.59
CA ARG A 119 6.00 5.42 21.95
C ARG A 119 4.93 6.52 21.97
N ALA A 120 5.20 7.65 21.30
CA ALA A 120 4.23 8.74 21.18
C ALA A 120 2.98 8.31 20.39
N GLN A 121 3.13 7.55 19.30
CA GLN A 121 1.99 7.01 18.55
C GLN A 121 1.15 6.03 19.37
N LEU A 122 1.78 5.10 20.10
CA LEU A 122 1.08 4.16 20.98
C LEU A 122 0.29 4.89 22.08
N ASP A 123 0.89 5.89 22.71
CA ASP A 123 0.22 6.71 23.74
C ASP A 123 -0.96 7.50 23.17
N ARG A 124 -0.81 8.09 21.98
CA ARG A 124 -1.86 8.91 21.35
C ARG A 124 -3.01 8.07 20.78
N ILE A 125 -2.70 6.97 20.10
CA ILE A 125 -3.68 6.19 19.30
C ILE A 125 -4.25 5.03 20.10
N GLN A 126 -3.50 4.49 21.06
CA GLN A 126 -3.93 3.38 21.92
C GLN A 126 -4.30 2.13 21.12
N TYR A 127 -5.33 1.40 21.54
CA TYR A 127 -5.64 0.03 21.12
C TYR A 127 -5.64 -0.22 19.59
N PRO A 128 -6.12 0.70 18.73
CA PRO A 128 -5.94 0.57 17.29
C PRO A 128 -4.48 0.39 16.83
N GLN A 129 -3.54 1.15 17.39
CA GLN A 129 -2.12 1.07 17.00
C GLN A 129 -1.46 -0.18 17.57
N HIS A 130 -1.83 -0.61 18.78
CA HIS A 130 -1.32 -1.84 19.41
C HIS A 130 -1.63 -3.12 18.62
N ARG A 131 -2.56 -3.08 17.66
CA ARG A 131 -2.97 -4.25 16.87
C ARG A 131 -2.64 -4.11 15.37
N ASN A 132 -1.93 -3.04 14.99
CA ASN A 132 -1.69 -2.69 13.60
C ASN A 132 -0.49 -3.45 13.02
N THR A 133 -0.67 -4.73 12.70
CA THR A 133 0.35 -5.59 12.09
C THR A 133 0.28 -5.60 10.55
N THR A 134 -0.25 -4.54 9.95
CA THR A 134 -0.53 -4.45 8.51
C THR A 134 0.74 -4.26 7.71
N ALA A 135 0.80 -4.85 6.52
CA ALA A 135 1.83 -4.56 5.53
C ALA A 135 1.18 -4.25 4.17
N GLY A 136 1.61 -3.21 3.48
CA GLY A 136 1.18 -2.82 2.14
C GLY A 136 2.33 -2.68 1.17
N PHE A 137 2.00 -2.31 -0.06
CA PHE A 137 2.96 -1.62 -0.92
C PHE A 137 2.35 -0.32 -1.42
N HIS A 138 3.20 0.68 -1.64
CA HIS A 138 2.80 2.00 -2.07
C HIS A 138 3.43 2.31 -3.42
N VAL A 139 2.65 2.91 -4.33
CA VAL A 139 3.15 3.37 -5.62
C VAL A 139 3.11 4.89 -5.64
N HIS A 140 4.28 5.49 -5.80
CA HIS A 140 4.45 6.92 -6.00
C HIS A 140 4.62 7.19 -7.48
N VAL A 141 3.78 8.08 -8.03
CA VAL A 141 3.95 8.63 -9.39
C VAL A 141 4.19 10.12 -9.27
N GLY A 142 5.33 10.58 -9.81
CA GLY A 142 5.69 11.99 -9.86
C GLY A 142 4.67 12.79 -10.66
N VAL A 143 4.35 13.98 -10.16
CA VAL A 143 3.46 14.96 -10.81
C VAL A 143 4.16 16.32 -10.81
N ASP A 144 3.98 17.09 -11.87
CA ASP A 144 4.68 18.35 -12.14
C ASP A 144 3.88 19.62 -11.80
N ASP A 145 2.72 19.45 -11.17
CA ASP A 145 1.89 20.54 -10.65
C ASP A 145 1.12 20.07 -9.40
N ALA A 146 1.04 20.95 -8.40
CA ALA A 146 0.47 20.61 -7.10
C ALA A 146 -1.06 20.50 -7.13
N ASP A 147 -1.74 21.38 -7.87
CA ASP A 147 -3.20 21.33 -8.05
C ASP A 147 -3.60 20.14 -8.92
N LYS A 148 -2.80 19.83 -9.94
CA LYS A 148 -2.91 18.59 -10.72
C LYS A 148 -2.79 17.37 -9.82
N ALA A 149 -1.81 17.31 -8.93
CA ALA A 149 -1.65 16.18 -8.01
C ALA A 149 -2.86 16.01 -7.08
N THR A 150 -3.42 17.11 -6.57
CA THR A 150 -4.66 17.08 -5.77
C THR A 150 -5.86 16.61 -6.59
N TRP A 151 -6.01 17.10 -7.82
CA TRP A 151 -7.08 16.65 -8.72
C TRP A 151 -6.97 15.16 -9.05
N ILE A 152 -5.78 14.68 -9.41
CA ILE A 152 -5.52 13.25 -9.68
C ILE A 152 -5.83 12.42 -8.43
N ALA A 153 -5.39 12.84 -7.24
CA ALA A 153 -5.70 12.13 -6.01
C ALA A 153 -7.21 12.07 -5.72
N ASN A 154 -7.97 13.11 -6.09
CA ASN A 154 -9.43 13.09 -5.97
C ASN A 154 -10.07 12.08 -6.93
N GLU A 155 -9.62 11.99 -8.17
CA GLU A 155 -10.16 11.04 -9.17
C GLU A 155 -9.79 9.60 -8.83
N LEU A 156 -8.55 9.35 -8.40
CA LEU A 156 -8.05 8.03 -8.04
C LEU A 156 -8.91 7.32 -7.00
N ARG A 157 -9.60 8.06 -6.11
CA ARG A 157 -10.47 7.50 -5.06
C ARG A 157 -11.47 6.46 -5.58
N TRP A 158 -12.01 6.63 -6.78
CA TRP A 158 -12.94 5.66 -7.37
C TRP A 158 -12.26 4.37 -7.85
N TYR A 159 -10.99 4.45 -8.24
CA TYR A 159 -10.20 3.33 -8.75
C TYR A 159 -9.54 2.48 -7.66
N LEU A 160 -9.45 3.00 -6.42
CA LEU A 160 -8.81 2.29 -5.30
C LEU A 160 -9.52 0.97 -4.91
N PRO A 161 -10.86 0.87 -4.87
CA PRO A 161 -11.51 -0.38 -4.48
C PRO A 161 -11.27 -1.55 -5.45
N PRO A 162 -11.36 -1.39 -6.79
CA PRO A 162 -10.91 -2.43 -7.72
C PRO A 162 -9.43 -2.85 -7.50
N MET A 163 -8.54 -1.89 -7.26
CA MET A 163 -7.14 -2.16 -6.91
C MET A 163 -7.03 -3.01 -5.62
N LEU A 164 -7.79 -2.69 -4.58
CA LEU A 164 -7.83 -3.47 -3.34
C LEU A 164 -8.34 -4.90 -3.58
N ALA A 165 -9.36 -5.06 -4.42
CA ALA A 165 -9.94 -6.36 -4.73
C ALA A 165 -8.96 -7.28 -5.46
N LEU A 166 -8.16 -6.73 -6.38
CA LEU A 166 -7.14 -7.47 -7.13
C LEU A 166 -5.92 -7.83 -6.28
N SER A 167 -5.52 -6.95 -5.37
CA SER A 167 -4.34 -7.14 -4.50
C SER A 167 -4.63 -7.91 -3.21
N ALA A 168 -5.89 -8.22 -2.91
CA ALA A 168 -6.27 -8.86 -1.65
C ALA A 168 -5.45 -10.12 -1.32
N ASN A 169 -4.67 -10.04 -0.25
CA ASN A 169 -3.67 -11.04 0.15
C ASN A 169 -3.56 -11.14 1.69
N SER A 170 -4.68 -10.97 2.40
CA SER A 170 -4.71 -10.96 3.87
C SER A 170 -6.00 -11.51 4.49
N PRO A 171 -6.41 -12.75 4.19
CA PRO A 171 -7.65 -13.32 4.72
C PRO A 171 -7.61 -13.67 6.21
N TYR A 172 -6.42 -13.87 6.78
CA TYR A 172 -6.23 -14.29 8.17
C TYR A 172 -5.80 -13.14 9.09
N TRP A 173 -6.28 -13.15 10.33
CA TRP A 173 -5.80 -12.25 11.40
C TRP A 173 -5.75 -12.99 12.75
N ASN A 174 -4.59 -12.99 13.42
CA ASN A 174 -4.32 -13.78 14.63
C ASN A 174 -4.58 -15.29 14.45
N GLY A 175 -4.34 -15.84 13.26
CA GLY A 175 -4.57 -17.26 12.95
C GLY A 175 -6.02 -17.63 12.67
N PHE A 176 -6.92 -16.68 12.52
CA PHE A 176 -8.34 -16.93 12.18
C PHE A 176 -8.65 -16.40 10.79
N ASP A 177 -9.33 -17.20 9.97
CA ASP A 177 -9.95 -16.71 8.74
C ASP A 177 -11.04 -15.69 9.13
N THR A 178 -10.88 -14.48 8.63
CA THR A 178 -11.75 -13.35 8.96
C THR A 178 -13.04 -13.35 8.13
N GLY A 179 -13.09 -14.14 7.04
CA GLY A 179 -14.12 -14.05 6.02
C GLY A 179 -13.98 -12.83 5.09
N LEU A 180 -12.90 -12.06 5.22
CA LEU A 180 -12.52 -10.97 4.31
C LEU A 180 -11.43 -11.44 3.34
N GLN A 181 -11.37 -10.83 2.16
CA GLN A 181 -10.26 -11.04 1.22
C GLN A 181 -9.05 -10.19 1.61
N SER A 182 -9.29 -8.94 2.03
CA SER A 182 -8.27 -8.10 2.68
C SER A 182 -8.75 -7.69 4.08
N ALA A 183 -8.31 -8.42 5.10
CA ALA A 183 -8.51 -7.98 6.48
C ALA A 183 -7.56 -6.83 6.85
N ARG A 184 -6.40 -6.71 6.17
CA ARG A 184 -5.47 -5.58 6.31
C ARG A 184 -6.21 -4.25 6.23
N ALA A 185 -6.98 -4.04 5.16
CA ALA A 185 -7.72 -2.81 4.94
C ALA A 185 -8.63 -2.46 6.13
N LYS A 186 -9.30 -3.46 6.72
CA LYS A 186 -10.20 -3.21 7.86
C LYS A 186 -9.49 -2.98 9.18
N ILE A 187 -8.34 -3.64 9.40
CA ILE A 187 -7.51 -3.41 10.58
C ILE A 187 -6.91 -2.00 10.54
N PHE A 188 -6.36 -1.60 9.39
CA PHE A 188 -5.76 -0.29 9.16
C PHE A 188 -6.78 0.85 9.32
N GLU A 189 -8.01 0.67 8.82
CA GLU A 189 -9.12 1.62 8.99
C GLU A 189 -9.50 1.93 10.45
N GLY A 190 -9.02 1.13 11.41
CA GLY A 190 -9.22 1.42 12.82
C GLY A 190 -8.36 2.57 13.35
N LEU A 191 -7.32 2.99 12.61
CA LEU A 191 -6.45 4.11 12.98
C LEU A 191 -7.15 5.46 12.71
N PRO A 192 -6.76 6.54 13.42
CA PRO A 192 -7.16 7.89 13.01
C PRO A 192 -6.46 8.28 11.70
N ASN A 193 -7.04 9.25 10.98
CA ASN A 193 -6.42 9.86 9.78
C ASN A 193 -6.08 8.88 8.65
N THR A 194 -6.88 7.82 8.51
CA THR A 194 -6.66 6.74 7.54
C THR A 194 -7.87 6.56 6.62
N GLY A 195 -7.70 5.71 5.60
CA GLY A 195 -8.77 5.26 4.71
C GLY A 195 -9.04 6.23 3.57
N MET A 196 -10.26 6.14 3.02
CA MET A 196 -10.64 6.92 1.84
C MET A 196 -10.66 8.43 2.19
N PRO A 197 -9.85 9.27 1.53
CA PRO A 197 -9.87 10.71 1.78
C PRO A 197 -11.15 11.35 1.22
N THR A 198 -11.56 12.46 1.85
CA THR A 198 -12.53 13.38 1.24
C THR A 198 -11.86 14.16 0.12
N ALA A 199 -12.64 14.56 -0.90
CA ALA A 199 -12.12 15.42 -1.96
C ALA A 199 -11.61 16.76 -1.40
N PHE A 200 -10.52 17.25 -1.96
CA PHE A 200 -10.03 18.62 -1.71
C PHE A 200 -10.25 19.48 -2.94
N GLU A 201 -10.70 20.73 -2.76
CA GLU A 201 -10.97 21.65 -3.88
C GLU A 201 -9.71 21.94 -4.72
N ASP A 202 -8.59 22.15 -4.03
CA ASP A 202 -7.30 22.50 -4.61
C ASP A 202 -6.16 22.08 -3.66
N PHE A 203 -4.92 22.23 -4.11
CA PHE A 203 -3.75 21.92 -3.28
C PHE A 203 -3.68 22.82 -2.04
N GLU A 204 -4.12 24.08 -2.14
CA GLU A 204 -4.14 24.99 -1.01
C GLU A 204 -5.05 24.45 0.12
N ALA A 205 -6.22 23.92 -0.20
CA ALA A 205 -7.14 23.28 0.73
C ALA A 205 -6.53 22.05 1.39
N PHE A 206 -5.88 21.19 0.60
CA PHE A 206 -5.14 20.03 1.13
C PHE A 206 -4.02 20.46 2.08
N GLN A 207 -3.18 21.42 1.69
CA GLN A 207 -2.07 21.92 2.52
C GLN A 207 -2.58 22.62 3.78
N ARG A 208 -3.69 23.38 3.70
CA ARG A 208 -4.35 23.96 4.90
C ARG A 208 -4.81 22.87 5.85
N PHE A 209 -5.38 21.77 5.36
CA PHE A 209 -5.79 20.63 6.18
C PHE A 209 -4.57 19.94 6.83
N GLU A 210 -3.55 19.58 6.06
CA GLU A 210 -2.30 18.98 6.56
C GLU A 210 -1.68 19.82 7.68
N ARG A 211 -1.46 21.12 7.40
CA ARG A 211 -0.93 22.08 8.38
C ARG A 211 -1.80 22.17 9.63
N ARG A 212 -3.13 22.19 9.49
CA ARG A 212 -4.05 22.24 10.62
C ARG A 212 -3.93 21.00 11.51
N MET A 213 -3.83 19.82 10.91
CA MET A 213 -3.68 18.56 11.65
C MET A 213 -2.39 18.55 12.49
N VAL A 214 -1.31 19.10 11.92
CA VAL A 214 -0.01 19.26 12.60
C VAL A 214 -0.09 20.31 13.71
N GLU A 215 -0.57 21.53 13.41
CA GLU A 215 -0.63 22.65 14.36
C GLU A 215 -1.53 22.37 15.57
N LEU A 216 -2.60 21.58 15.39
CA LEU A 216 -3.50 21.16 16.46
C LEU A 216 -3.01 19.90 17.20
N GLY A 217 -1.85 19.35 16.84
CA GLY A 217 -1.30 18.13 17.45
C GLY A 217 -2.11 16.86 17.19
N SER A 218 -2.94 16.85 16.14
CA SER A 218 -3.69 15.65 15.71
C SER A 218 -2.77 14.63 15.04
N ILE A 219 -1.70 15.12 14.40
CA ILE A 219 -0.56 14.35 13.88
C ILE A 219 0.76 15.03 14.27
N ASN A 220 1.84 14.27 14.34
CA ASN A 220 3.20 14.76 14.62
C ASN A 220 3.84 15.38 13.37
N ASP A 221 3.60 14.74 12.23
CA ASP A 221 4.05 15.16 10.92
C ASP A 221 3.09 14.65 9.83
N ARG A 222 3.29 15.13 8.61
CA ARG A 222 2.48 14.81 7.43
C ARG A 222 2.39 13.32 7.09
N GLY A 223 3.41 12.53 7.44
CA GLY A 223 3.47 11.10 7.18
C GLY A 223 2.34 10.33 7.87
N GLU A 224 1.80 10.88 8.98
CA GLU A 224 0.69 10.30 9.73
C GLU A 224 -0.71 10.61 9.14
N LEU A 225 -0.77 11.15 7.91
CA LEU A 225 -1.97 11.13 7.07
C LEU A 225 -1.99 9.85 6.24
N TRP A 226 -2.46 8.76 6.82
CA TRP A 226 -2.46 7.42 6.23
C TRP A 226 -3.64 7.16 5.29
N TYR A 227 -3.95 8.11 4.41
CA TYR A 227 -5.01 7.95 3.43
C TYR A 227 -4.69 6.88 2.39
N ASP A 228 -5.73 6.27 1.83
CA ASP A 228 -5.61 5.26 0.77
C ASP A 228 -4.96 5.80 -0.52
N VAL A 229 -5.07 7.12 -0.72
CA VAL A 229 -4.36 7.92 -1.73
C VAL A 229 -4.07 9.32 -1.18
N ARG A 230 -2.94 9.94 -1.54
CA ARG A 230 -2.65 11.35 -1.19
C ARG A 230 -1.66 12.02 -2.14
N PRO A 231 -1.70 13.36 -2.28
CA PRO A 231 -0.54 14.12 -2.74
C PRO A 231 0.58 14.02 -1.69
N HIS A 232 1.75 13.51 -2.08
CA HIS A 232 2.92 13.43 -1.22
C HIS A 232 3.75 14.71 -1.33
N THR A 233 3.50 15.63 -0.42
CA THR A 233 4.01 17.02 -0.44
C THR A 233 5.52 17.14 -0.22
N GLY A 234 6.20 16.04 0.12
CA GLY A 234 7.66 15.97 0.24
C GLY A 234 8.37 15.38 -0.98
N HIS A 235 7.65 14.66 -1.84
CA HIS A 235 8.23 14.01 -3.02
C HIS A 235 7.69 14.58 -4.33
N GLY A 236 6.59 15.34 -4.28
CA GLY A 236 5.96 15.86 -5.50
C GLY A 236 5.26 14.75 -6.29
N THR A 237 4.67 13.78 -5.58
CA THR A 237 4.04 12.61 -6.19
C THR A 237 2.56 12.54 -5.79
N VAL A 238 1.78 11.76 -6.53
CA VAL A 238 0.57 11.14 -5.98
C VAL A 238 0.93 9.73 -5.53
N GLU A 239 0.51 9.38 -4.32
CA GLU A 239 0.87 8.14 -3.65
C GLU A 239 -0.38 7.28 -3.46
N VAL A 240 -0.39 6.09 -4.05
CA VAL A 240 -1.44 5.08 -3.90
C VAL A 240 -1.00 4.05 -2.85
N ARG A 241 -1.78 3.88 -1.78
CA ARG A 241 -1.41 3.08 -0.58
C ARG A 241 -2.38 1.94 -0.26
N THR A 242 -3.37 1.77 -1.12
CA THR A 242 -4.48 0.84 -0.93
C THR A 242 -4.07 -0.64 -0.96
N PRO A 243 -3.16 -1.10 -1.85
CA PRO A 243 -2.87 -2.52 -1.99
C PRO A 243 -2.31 -3.22 -0.74
N ASP A 244 -2.65 -4.51 -0.57
CA ASP A 244 -2.01 -5.40 0.41
C ASP A 244 -0.56 -5.72 0.00
N GLY A 245 0.32 -6.01 0.97
CA GLY A 245 1.65 -6.55 0.71
C GLY A 245 1.62 -7.88 -0.06
N GLN A 246 2.61 -8.11 -0.92
CA GLN A 246 2.64 -9.24 -1.86
C GLN A 246 3.93 -10.05 -1.73
N SER A 247 3.81 -11.39 -1.72
CA SER A 247 4.98 -12.27 -1.87
C SER A 247 5.48 -12.30 -3.31
N ASP A 248 4.58 -12.23 -4.29
CA ASP A 248 4.91 -12.29 -5.73
C ASP A 248 5.21 -10.87 -6.29
N PRO A 249 6.43 -10.59 -6.79
CA PRO A 249 6.78 -9.28 -7.35
C PRO A 249 6.04 -8.96 -8.65
N GLU A 250 5.57 -9.95 -9.41
CA GLU A 250 4.79 -9.71 -10.64
C GLU A 250 3.46 -9.01 -10.33
N VAL A 251 2.87 -9.28 -9.16
CA VAL A 251 1.68 -8.57 -8.69
C VAL A 251 2.01 -7.09 -8.51
N VAL A 252 3.09 -6.77 -7.81
CA VAL A 252 3.49 -5.37 -7.57
C VAL A 252 3.76 -4.65 -8.89
N PHE A 253 4.47 -5.28 -9.82
CA PHE A 253 4.75 -4.69 -11.13
C PHE A 253 3.48 -4.37 -11.94
N ALA A 254 2.50 -5.28 -11.97
CA ALA A 254 1.24 -5.03 -12.66
C ALA A 254 0.46 -3.83 -12.09
N PHE A 255 0.53 -3.62 -10.77
CA PHE A 255 -0.03 -2.42 -10.15
C PHE A 255 0.78 -1.16 -10.46
N VAL A 256 2.11 -1.25 -10.51
CA VAL A 256 2.97 -0.11 -10.91
C VAL A 256 2.68 0.31 -12.35
N GLU A 257 2.55 -0.63 -13.29
CA GLU A 257 2.15 -0.37 -14.68
C GLU A 257 0.80 0.34 -14.73
N TYR A 258 -0.21 -0.21 -14.06
CA TYR A 258 -1.56 0.35 -14.06
C TYR A 258 -1.64 1.73 -13.42
N VAL A 259 -1.08 1.91 -12.21
CA VAL A 259 -1.11 3.19 -11.49
C VAL A 259 -0.34 4.24 -12.27
N HIS A 260 0.81 3.90 -12.87
CA HIS A 260 1.53 4.82 -13.74
C HIS A 260 0.66 5.25 -14.93
N ALA A 261 0.11 4.31 -15.70
CA ALA A 261 -0.71 4.64 -16.87
C ALA A 261 -1.96 5.46 -16.50
N LEU A 262 -2.63 5.11 -15.41
CA LEU A 262 -3.81 5.83 -14.91
C LEU A 262 -3.46 7.26 -14.48
N VAL A 263 -2.35 7.47 -13.76
CA VAL A 263 -1.91 8.81 -13.38
C VAL A 263 -1.53 9.65 -14.60
N MET A 264 -0.90 9.06 -15.62
CA MET A 264 -0.57 9.76 -16.86
C MET A 264 -1.85 10.17 -17.63
N ASP A 265 -2.82 9.28 -17.75
CA ASP A 265 -4.13 9.58 -18.38
C ASP A 265 -4.90 10.69 -17.62
N LEU A 266 -4.94 10.61 -16.28
CA LEU A 266 -5.57 11.63 -15.45
C LEU A 266 -4.83 12.97 -15.54
N ALA A 267 -3.49 12.97 -15.64
CA ALA A 267 -2.71 14.18 -15.86
C ALA A 267 -3.04 14.85 -17.19
N GLU A 268 -3.22 14.08 -18.27
CA GLU A 268 -3.64 14.61 -19.58
C GLU A 268 -5.04 15.22 -19.52
N ARG A 269 -6.00 14.54 -18.86
CA ARG A 269 -7.37 15.05 -18.67
C ARG A 269 -7.43 16.34 -17.87
N TYR A 270 -6.57 16.48 -16.86
CA TYR A 270 -6.44 17.71 -16.09
C TYR A 270 -6.00 18.89 -16.99
N GLU A 271 -5.01 18.66 -17.87
CA GLU A 271 -4.55 19.67 -18.82
C GLU A 271 -5.62 20.04 -19.85
N ASP A 272 -6.47 19.08 -20.23
CA ASP A 272 -7.65 19.32 -21.07
C ASP A 272 -8.79 20.05 -20.34
N GLY A 273 -8.64 20.30 -19.03
CA GLY A 273 -9.59 21.05 -18.21
C GLY A 273 -10.83 20.25 -17.82
N GLU A 274 -10.73 18.92 -17.74
CA GLU A 274 -11.83 18.06 -17.30
C GLU A 274 -12.27 18.42 -15.86
N SER A 275 -13.58 18.52 -15.65
CA SER A 275 -14.14 18.74 -14.31
C SER A 275 -14.00 17.47 -13.47
N GLY A 276 -13.60 17.60 -12.21
CA GLY A 276 -13.49 16.47 -11.30
C GLY A 276 -14.83 15.78 -11.04
N THR A 277 -14.78 14.50 -10.68
CA THR A 277 -15.94 13.66 -10.44
C THR A 277 -16.48 13.86 -9.02
N ASP A 278 -17.75 14.29 -8.90
CA ASP A 278 -18.41 14.50 -7.60
C ASP A 278 -19.07 13.21 -7.10
N ILE A 279 -18.25 12.25 -6.64
CA ILE A 279 -18.73 11.06 -5.95
C ILE A 279 -18.66 11.27 -4.43
N ARG A 280 -19.78 11.01 -3.77
CA ARG A 280 -19.87 10.98 -2.32
C ARG A 280 -18.91 9.96 -1.72
N ARG A 281 -18.18 10.36 -0.68
CA ARG A 281 -17.26 9.50 0.08
C ARG A 281 -17.93 8.22 0.57
N GLU A 282 -19.20 8.26 0.95
CA GLU A 282 -19.91 7.06 1.43
C GLU A 282 -20.08 5.98 0.37
N LEU A 283 -20.17 6.35 -0.92
CA LEU A 283 -20.20 5.38 -2.02
C LEU A 283 -18.83 4.77 -2.27
N LEU A 284 -17.77 5.57 -2.11
CA LEU A 284 -16.38 5.10 -2.18
C LEU A 284 -16.07 4.13 -1.03
N ASP A 285 -16.54 4.43 0.19
CA ASP A 285 -16.42 3.54 1.35
C ASP A 285 -17.20 2.22 1.14
N GLU A 286 -18.40 2.28 0.53
CA GLU A 286 -19.15 1.08 0.14
C GLU A 286 -18.39 0.23 -0.88
N ASN A 287 -17.82 0.87 -1.92
CA ASN A 287 -16.99 0.17 -2.89
C ASN A 287 -15.77 -0.49 -2.22
N LYS A 288 -15.10 0.23 -1.30
CA LYS A 288 -13.98 -0.31 -0.52
C LYS A 288 -14.41 -1.50 0.34
N TRP A 289 -15.59 -1.45 0.97
CA TRP A 289 -16.15 -2.58 1.71
C TRP A 289 -16.38 -3.79 0.80
N ARG A 290 -16.95 -3.59 -0.39
CA ARG A 290 -17.15 -4.68 -1.36
C ARG A 290 -15.84 -5.31 -1.80
N ALA A 291 -14.83 -4.48 -2.08
CA ALA A 291 -13.48 -4.96 -2.42
C ALA A 291 -12.89 -5.83 -1.31
N MET A 292 -12.83 -5.33 -0.07
CA MET A 292 -12.22 -6.07 1.02
C MET A 292 -13.00 -7.33 1.41
N ARG A 293 -14.33 -7.35 1.22
CA ARG A 293 -15.18 -8.50 1.59
C ARG A 293 -15.26 -9.56 0.50
N TYR A 294 -15.43 -9.17 -0.76
CA TYR A 294 -15.72 -10.09 -1.88
C TYR A 294 -14.54 -10.25 -2.84
N GLY A 295 -13.55 -9.36 -2.81
CA GLY A 295 -12.37 -9.44 -3.66
C GLY A 295 -12.77 -9.51 -5.13
N ARG A 296 -12.33 -10.56 -5.82
CA ARG A 296 -12.54 -10.68 -7.27
C ARG A 296 -14.00 -10.90 -7.70
N GLU A 297 -14.86 -11.30 -6.78
CA GLU A 297 -16.30 -11.44 -7.02
C GLU A 297 -17.07 -10.13 -6.79
N ALA A 298 -16.38 -9.03 -6.47
CA ALA A 298 -17.02 -7.75 -6.19
C ALA A 298 -17.56 -7.06 -7.45
N SER A 299 -18.59 -6.24 -7.24
CA SER A 299 -19.03 -5.22 -8.20
C SER A 299 -19.12 -3.87 -7.51
N PHE A 300 -18.75 -2.81 -8.20
CA PHE A 300 -18.57 -1.46 -7.65
C PHE A 300 -19.63 -0.53 -8.19
N VAL A 301 -20.15 0.36 -7.35
CA VAL A 301 -20.93 1.52 -7.78
C VAL A 301 -20.08 2.31 -8.78
N ASP A 302 -20.62 2.53 -9.98
CA ASP A 302 -19.94 3.20 -11.07
C ASP A 302 -19.81 4.73 -10.83
N GLN A 303 -19.14 5.43 -11.73
CA GLN A 303 -18.95 6.88 -11.58
C GLN A 303 -20.27 7.68 -11.70
N SER A 304 -21.28 7.15 -12.41
CA SER A 304 -22.61 7.77 -12.46
C SER A 304 -23.38 7.62 -11.15
N SER A 305 -22.99 6.66 -10.30
CA SER A 305 -23.69 6.26 -9.09
C SER A 305 -25.10 5.68 -9.32
N GLU A 306 -25.42 5.32 -10.56
CA GLU A 306 -26.72 4.74 -10.93
C GLU A 306 -26.66 3.22 -11.11
N GLU A 307 -25.49 2.68 -11.44
CA GLU A 307 -25.30 1.27 -11.77
C GLU A 307 -24.11 0.66 -11.00
N THR A 308 -23.81 -0.60 -11.30
CA THR A 308 -22.61 -1.27 -10.80
C THR A 308 -21.82 -1.91 -11.93
N VAL A 309 -20.49 -1.82 -11.86
CA VAL A 309 -19.55 -2.50 -12.75
C VAL A 309 -18.87 -3.64 -11.99
N ASP A 310 -18.88 -4.86 -12.55
CA ASP A 310 -18.13 -5.98 -11.97
C ASP A 310 -16.62 -5.85 -12.24
N LEU A 311 -15.80 -6.49 -11.41
CA LEU A 311 -14.35 -6.35 -11.52
C LEU A 311 -13.78 -6.81 -12.87
N ALA A 312 -14.36 -7.84 -13.50
CA ALA A 312 -13.87 -8.33 -14.78
C ALA A 312 -14.06 -7.28 -15.87
N THR A 313 -15.27 -6.71 -15.95
CA THR A 313 -15.59 -5.61 -16.86
C THR A 313 -14.70 -4.40 -16.60
N PHE A 314 -14.50 -4.01 -15.33
CA PHE A 314 -13.58 -2.92 -14.96
C PHE A 314 -12.16 -3.18 -15.47
N VAL A 315 -11.60 -4.37 -15.23
CA VAL A 315 -10.24 -4.73 -15.64
C VAL A 315 -10.10 -4.67 -17.15
N ASP A 316 -11.05 -5.23 -17.89
CA ASP A 316 -11.02 -5.23 -19.35
C ASP A 316 -11.10 -3.81 -19.94
N ASP A 317 -12.07 -3.02 -19.48
CA ASP A 317 -12.25 -1.64 -19.96
C ASP A 317 -11.03 -0.77 -19.64
N GLU A 318 -10.47 -0.89 -18.44
CA GLU A 318 -9.30 -0.10 -18.03
C GLU A 318 -8.03 -0.53 -18.77
N CYS A 319 -7.79 -1.83 -18.96
CA CYS A 319 -6.65 -2.32 -19.72
C CYS A 319 -6.72 -1.87 -21.18
N ASP A 320 -7.89 -1.97 -21.80
CA ASP A 320 -8.09 -1.55 -23.20
C ASP A 320 -7.95 -0.03 -23.37
N ARG A 321 -8.50 0.74 -22.43
CA ARG A 321 -8.45 2.21 -22.44
C ARG A 321 -7.03 2.74 -22.25
N LEU A 322 -6.27 2.16 -21.32
CA LEU A 322 -4.92 2.62 -20.96
C LEU A 322 -3.81 1.95 -21.78
N GLY A 323 -4.13 0.88 -22.53
CA GLY A 323 -3.16 0.14 -23.33
C GLY A 323 -2.16 -0.66 -22.47
N VAL A 324 -2.61 -1.14 -21.30
CA VAL A 324 -1.82 -1.95 -20.36
C VAL A 324 -2.39 -3.36 -20.26
N SER A 325 -1.66 -4.30 -19.65
CA SER A 325 -2.11 -5.70 -19.56
C SER A 325 -1.95 -6.35 -18.20
N GLY A 326 -1.15 -5.77 -17.30
CA GLY A 326 -0.82 -6.38 -16.02
C GLY A 326 -2.03 -6.76 -15.18
N LEU A 327 -3.06 -5.91 -15.09
CA LEU A 327 -4.26 -6.24 -14.31
C LEU A 327 -5.06 -7.41 -14.90
N ARG A 328 -5.10 -7.54 -16.23
CA ARG A 328 -5.77 -8.66 -16.90
C ARG A 328 -5.03 -9.97 -16.61
N ASP A 329 -3.70 -9.96 -16.74
CA ASP A 329 -2.86 -11.11 -16.41
C ASP A 329 -2.98 -11.52 -14.93
N LEU A 330 -3.20 -10.56 -14.02
CA LEU A 330 -3.47 -10.85 -12.61
C LEU A 330 -4.86 -11.41 -12.37
N PHE A 331 -5.89 -10.85 -13.02
CA PHE A 331 -7.28 -11.28 -12.85
C PHE A 331 -7.48 -12.75 -13.25
N ASP A 332 -6.73 -13.24 -14.25
CA ASP A 332 -6.78 -14.62 -14.72
C ASP A 332 -6.12 -15.65 -13.75
N ARG A 333 -5.34 -15.18 -12.76
CA ARG A 333 -4.69 -16.04 -11.75
C ARG A 333 -5.64 -16.38 -10.59
N GLU A 334 -5.21 -17.21 -9.64
CA GLU A 334 -5.89 -17.34 -8.33
C GLU A 334 -5.54 -16.11 -7.46
N SER A 335 -6.50 -15.56 -6.69
CA SER A 335 -6.17 -14.44 -5.79
C SER A 335 -5.26 -14.86 -4.63
N GLY A 336 -4.49 -13.92 -4.07
CA GLY A 336 -3.63 -14.21 -2.90
C GLY A 336 -4.43 -14.75 -1.72
N ALA A 337 -5.60 -14.16 -1.43
CA ALA A 337 -6.47 -14.60 -0.37
C ALA A 337 -7.08 -16.01 -0.60
N GLU A 338 -7.51 -16.34 -1.82
CA GLU A 338 -7.99 -17.70 -2.14
C GLU A 338 -6.87 -18.73 -2.08
N ARG A 339 -5.70 -18.40 -2.63
CA ARG A 339 -4.50 -19.25 -2.57
C ARG A 339 -4.13 -19.57 -1.13
N GLN A 340 -4.12 -18.57 -0.24
CA GLN A 340 -3.84 -18.77 1.18
C GLN A 340 -4.85 -19.73 1.83
N ARG A 341 -6.16 -19.54 1.61
CA ARG A 341 -7.19 -20.44 2.16
C ARG A 341 -7.06 -21.86 1.64
N ARG A 342 -6.86 -22.02 0.32
CA ARG A 342 -6.68 -23.35 -0.30
C ARG A 342 -5.48 -24.08 0.30
N ILE A 343 -4.32 -23.42 0.40
CA ILE A 343 -3.12 -24.02 0.99
C ILE A 343 -3.34 -24.38 2.47
N HIS A 344 -4.02 -23.52 3.23
CA HIS A 344 -4.36 -23.83 4.62
C HIS A 344 -5.24 -25.08 4.74
N ASP A 345 -6.27 -25.19 3.90
CA ASP A 345 -7.24 -26.29 3.97
C ASP A 345 -6.66 -27.62 3.45
N ASP A 346 -5.82 -27.57 2.42
CA ASP A 346 -5.22 -28.75 1.79
C ASP A 346 -3.96 -29.24 2.55
N GLU A 347 -3.13 -28.32 3.06
CA GLU A 347 -1.77 -28.61 3.53
C GLU A 347 -1.47 -28.13 4.97
N GLY A 348 -2.36 -27.32 5.55
CA GLY A 348 -2.26 -26.83 6.93
C GLY A 348 -1.43 -25.56 7.12
N VAL A 349 -1.36 -25.12 8.37
CA VAL A 349 -0.79 -23.81 8.78
C VAL A 349 0.68 -23.62 8.42
N ASP A 350 1.49 -24.69 8.46
CA ASP A 350 2.92 -24.58 8.16
C ASP A 350 3.16 -24.38 6.66
N ALA A 351 2.33 -24.99 5.80
CA ALA A 351 2.38 -24.75 4.36
C ALA A 351 1.90 -23.34 4.03
N LEU A 352 0.86 -22.85 4.73
CA LEU A 352 0.41 -21.46 4.61
C LEU A 352 1.51 -20.45 4.95
N CYS A 353 2.24 -20.65 6.05
CA CYS A 353 3.32 -19.73 6.43
C CYS A 353 4.47 -19.76 5.41
N ARG A 354 4.80 -20.92 4.85
CA ARG A 354 5.79 -21.03 3.77
C ARG A 354 5.32 -20.42 2.46
N SER A 355 4.01 -20.40 2.20
CA SER A 355 3.46 -19.97 0.91
C SER A 355 3.50 -18.46 0.69
N VAL A 356 3.77 -17.70 1.75
CA VAL A 356 3.93 -16.23 1.76
C VAL A 356 5.39 -15.80 1.91
N LEU A 357 6.34 -16.73 1.93
CA LEU A 357 7.78 -16.40 1.88
C LEU A 357 8.16 -15.80 0.51
N LEU A 358 9.19 -14.95 0.50
CA LEU A 358 9.87 -14.48 -0.71
C LEU A 358 10.88 -15.53 -1.23
#